data_AF-A0A0M3JC81-F1
#
_entry.id   AF-A0A0M3JC81-F1
#
_cell.length_a   1.000
_cell.length_b   1.000
_cell.length_c   1.000
_cell.angle_alpha   90.00
_cell.angle_beta   90.00
_cell.angle_gamma   90.00
#
_symmetry.space_group_name_H-M   'P 1'
#
loop_
_entity.id
_entity.type
_entity.pdbx_description
1 polymer ?
#
loop_
_entity_poly.entity_id
_entity_poly.type
_entity_poly.pdbx_seq_one_letter_code
_entity_poly.pdbx_strand_id
1 'polypeptide(L)'
;MNGKKYEEGERFKQNHLNYECENGLVNIIGCYINEQRDLPIGEDVVEKAMVYRCYKRSGVVYYEEYACGSPGNRSCELKPIPASIDDREILPEELKRPGFKSLSIAQ
;
A
#
# COMPACT_ATOMS: atom_id res chain seq x y z
N MET A 1 -5.09 -19.93 27.39
CA MET A 1 -4.92 -19.07 26.21
C MET A 1 -3.50 -18.53 26.25
N ASN A 2 -2.66 -18.90 25.29
CA ASN A 2 -1.31 -18.32 25.17
C ASN A 2 -1.43 -17.00 24.41
N GLY A 3 -1.82 -15.93 25.10
CA GLY A 3 -1.78 -14.59 24.55
C GLY A 3 -0.32 -14.15 24.43
N LYS A 4 0.15 -13.89 23.21
CA LYS A 4 1.47 -13.32 22.98
C LYS A 4 1.42 -11.86 23.45
N LYS A 5 2.34 -11.46 24.32
CA LYS A 5 2.50 -10.07 24.75
C LYS A 5 3.53 -9.42 23.83
N TYR A 6 3.26 -8.17 23.47
CA TYR A 6 4.15 -7.35 22.66
C TYR A 6 4.51 -6.11 23.46
N GLU A 7 5.78 -5.73 23.42
CA GLU A 7 6.27 -4.51 24.07
C GLU A 7 5.91 -3.27 23.23
N GLU A 8 5.87 -2.10 23.86
CA GLU A 8 5.66 -0.84 23.17
C GLU A 8 6.79 -0.60 22.14
N GLY A 9 6.43 -0.25 20.91
CA GLY A 9 7.34 -0.12 19.77
C GLY A 9 7.84 -1.45 19.20
N GLU A 10 7.40 -2.60 19.73
CA GLU A 10 7.78 -3.90 19.18
C GLU A 10 7.22 -4.07 17.77
N ARG A 11 8.10 -4.45 16.85
CA ARG A 11 7.77 -4.76 15.47
C ARG A 11 7.88 -6.23 15.19
N PHE A 12 6.87 -6.79 14.53
CA PHE A 12 6.86 -8.21 14.18
C PHE A 12 6.15 -8.48 12.85
N LYS A 13 6.47 -9.63 12.26
CA LYS A 13 5.96 -10.10 10.98
C LYS A 13 5.00 -11.27 11.19
N GLN A 14 3.85 -11.23 10.53
CA GLN A 14 2.91 -12.34 10.51
C GLN A 14 1.99 -12.24 9.28
N ASN A 15 1.72 -13.35 8.61
CA ASN A 15 0.77 -13.44 7.50
C ASN A 15 0.98 -12.37 6.40
N HIS A 16 2.23 -12.13 6.00
CA HIS A 16 2.62 -11.10 5.01
C HIS A 16 2.45 -9.65 5.47
N LEU A 17 2.11 -9.41 6.74
CA LEU A 17 1.93 -8.08 7.31
C LEU A 17 3.03 -7.75 8.32
N ASN A 18 3.44 -6.49 8.32
CA ASN A 18 4.29 -5.87 9.31
C ASN A 18 3.40 -5.20 10.36
N TYR A 19 3.63 -5.54 11.62
CA TYR A 19 2.92 -5.00 12.77
C TYR A 19 3.83 -4.16 13.65
N GLU A 20 3.25 -3.18 14.32
CA GLU A 20 3.88 -2.41 15.39
C GLU A 20 2.90 -2.28 16.55
N CYS A 21 3.39 -2.51 17.77
CA CYS A 21 2.61 -2.25 18.97
C CYS A 21 2.82 -0.78 19.37
N GLU A 22 1.75 0.03 19.33
CA GLU A 22 1.77 1.42 19.75
C GLU A 22 0.60 1.70 20.70
N ASN A 23 0.90 2.31 21.84
CA ASN A 23 -0.05 2.61 22.91
C ASN A 23 -0.90 1.38 23.32
N GLY A 24 -0.27 0.20 23.35
CA GLY A 24 -0.93 -1.08 23.65
C GLY A 24 -1.89 -1.60 22.56
N LEU A 25 -1.89 -0.98 21.37
CA LEU A 25 -2.64 -1.43 20.20
C LEU A 25 -1.68 -1.97 19.14
N VAL A 26 -2.05 -3.11 18.56
CA VAL A 26 -1.28 -3.70 17.44
C VAL A 26 -1.79 -3.11 16.13
N ASN A 27 -0.96 -2.29 15.50
CA ASN A 27 -1.23 -1.62 14.22
C ASN A 27 -0.53 -2.35 13.07
N ILE A 28 -1.14 -2.36 11.88
CA ILE A 28 -0.49 -2.82 10.65
C ILE A 28 0.23 -1.62 10.01
N ILE A 29 1.54 -1.73 9.86
CA ILE A 29 2.40 -0.65 9.33
C ILE A 29 2.89 -0.91 7.90
N GLY A 30 2.65 -2.10 7.36
CA GLY A 30 3.06 -2.48 6.01
C GLY A 30 2.85 -3.95 5.73
N CYS A 31 3.39 -4.39 4.58
CA CYS A 31 3.48 -5.78 4.20
C CYS A 31 4.95 -6.19 4.05
N TYR A 32 5.22 -7.47 3.83
CA TYR A 32 6.55 -7.94 3.47
C TYR A 32 6.50 -8.99 2.37
N ILE A 33 7.57 -9.04 1.57
CA ILE A 33 7.79 -10.01 0.51
C ILE A 33 8.91 -10.96 0.96
N ASN A 34 8.64 -12.27 0.91
CA ASN A 34 9.60 -13.33 1.23
C ASN A 34 10.32 -13.15 2.59
N GLU A 35 9.61 -12.65 3.62
CA GLU A 35 10.12 -12.30 4.97
C GLU A 35 11.21 -11.20 5.02
N GLN A 36 11.83 -10.86 3.89
CA GLN A 36 13.07 -10.08 3.83
C GLN A 36 12.85 -8.61 3.48
N ARG A 37 11.89 -8.33 2.60
CA ARG A 37 11.71 -6.98 2.06
C ARG A 37 10.38 -6.41 2.52
N ASP A 38 10.44 -5.26 3.19
CA ASP A 38 9.23 -4.53 3.56
C ASP A 38 8.63 -3.83 2.34
N LEU A 39 7.31 -3.84 2.27
CA LEU A 39 6.49 -3.22 1.24
C LEU A 39 5.51 -2.25 1.94
N PRO A 40 5.71 -0.93 1.81
CA PRO A 40 4.81 0.05 2.43
C PRO A 40 3.37 -0.06 1.93
N ILE A 41 2.41 0.36 2.76
CA ILE A 41 1.00 0.42 2.35
C ILE A 41 0.85 1.45 1.23
N GLY A 42 0.19 1.07 0.14
CA GLY A 42 0.00 1.87 -1.07
C GLY A 42 1.02 1.58 -2.17
N GLU A 43 2.05 0.76 -1.89
CA GLU A 43 3.09 0.43 -2.85
C GLU A 43 2.83 -0.91 -3.55
N ASP A 44 3.24 -0.95 -4.82
CA ASP A 44 3.16 -2.10 -5.71
C ASP A 44 4.54 -2.37 -6.31
N VAL A 45 4.92 -3.64 -6.43
CA VAL A 45 6.22 -4.04 -6.98
C VAL A 45 6.02 -5.17 -7.98
N VAL A 46 6.69 -5.08 -9.12
CA VAL A 46 6.78 -6.16 -10.10
C VAL A 46 8.22 -6.62 -10.19
N GLU A 47 8.47 -7.89 -9.87
CA GLU A 47 9.80 -8.49 -9.96
C GLU A 47 9.69 -9.92 -10.48
N LYS A 48 10.58 -10.32 -11.40
CA LYS A 48 10.69 -11.71 -11.89
C LYS A 48 9.34 -12.33 -12.28
N ALA A 49 8.53 -11.59 -13.04
CA ALA A 49 7.20 -12.03 -13.49
C ALA A 49 6.21 -12.32 -12.35
N MET A 50 6.40 -11.68 -11.19
CA MET A 50 5.47 -11.67 -10.06
C MET A 50 5.07 -10.23 -9.73
N VAL A 51 3.80 -10.03 -9.37
CA VAL A 51 3.28 -8.79 -8.81
C VAL A 51 3.08 -8.97 -7.32
N TYR A 52 3.50 -7.97 -6.55
CA TYR A 52 3.31 -7.84 -5.11
C TYR A 52 2.63 -6.52 -4.82
N ARG A 53 1.56 -6.53 -4.02
CA ARG A 53 0.78 -5.33 -3.70
C ARG A 53 0.51 -5.27 -2.21
N CYS A 54 0.70 -4.10 -1.61
CA CYS A 54 0.27 -3.84 -0.24
C CYS A 54 -0.63 -2.61 -0.27
N TYR A 55 -1.89 -2.74 0.12
CA TYR A 55 -2.83 -1.63 -0.01
C TYR A 55 -3.89 -1.62 1.06
N LYS A 56 -4.43 -0.43 1.33
CA LYS A 56 -5.57 -0.25 2.23
C LYS A 56 -6.84 -0.09 1.43
N ARG A 57 -7.90 -0.75 1.85
CA ARG A 57 -9.24 -0.59 1.30
C ARG A 57 -10.25 -0.73 2.44
N SER A 58 -11.02 0.33 2.69
CA SER A 58 -12.09 0.32 3.70
C SER A 58 -11.56 -0.02 5.10
N GLY A 59 -10.48 0.66 5.51
CA GLY A 59 -9.86 0.40 6.80
C GLY A 59 -8.96 -0.84 6.86
N VAL A 60 -9.07 -1.77 5.91
CA VAL A 60 -8.38 -3.07 5.93
C VAL A 60 -7.16 -3.06 5.03
N VAL A 61 -6.03 -3.57 5.52
CA VAL A 61 -4.80 -3.76 4.74
C VAL A 61 -4.83 -5.13 4.05
N TYR A 62 -4.56 -5.14 2.75
CA TYR A 62 -4.53 -6.30 1.88
C TYR A 62 -3.12 -6.49 1.32
N TYR A 63 -2.71 -7.75 1.23
CA TYR A 63 -1.54 -8.20 0.50
C TYR A 63 -1.99 -9.07 -0.69
N GLU A 64 -1.52 -8.75 -1.90
CA GLU A 64 -1.73 -9.58 -3.09
C GLU A 64 -0.41 -10.01 -3.70
N GLU A 65 -0.34 -11.28 -4.09
CA GLU A 65 0.79 -11.86 -4.80
C GLU A 65 0.30 -12.76 -5.94
N TYR A 66 0.80 -12.54 -7.16
CA TYR A 66 0.46 -13.38 -8.31
C TYR A 66 1.48 -13.33 -9.45
N ALA A 67 1.58 -14.44 -10.18
CA ALA A 67 2.38 -14.53 -11.39
C ALA A 67 1.76 -13.75 -12.56
N CYS A 68 2.60 -13.16 -13.41
CA CYS A 68 2.19 -12.32 -14.51
C CYS A 68 3.08 -12.50 -15.76
N GLY A 69 2.66 -11.95 -16.90
CA GLY A 69 3.53 -11.79 -18.09
C GLY A 69 3.78 -13.04 -18.95
N SER A 70 3.30 -14.22 -18.55
CA SER A 70 3.30 -15.43 -19.39
C SER A 70 1.93 -15.66 -20.05
N PRO A 71 1.86 -16.36 -21.20
CA PRO A 71 0.59 -16.73 -21.82
C PRO A 71 -0.32 -17.47 -20.82
N GLY A 72 -1.54 -16.97 -20.61
CA GLY A 72 -2.49 -17.51 -19.63
C GLY A 72 -2.43 -16.89 -18.24
N ASN A 73 -1.37 -16.14 -17.90
CA ASN A 73 -1.28 -15.38 -16.66
C ASN A 73 -1.83 -13.96 -16.82
N ARG A 74 -2.03 -13.28 -15.68
CA ARG A 74 -2.45 -11.86 -15.65
C ARG A 74 -1.36 -10.96 -16.25
N SER A 75 -1.76 -9.76 -16.69
CA SER A 75 -0.78 -8.72 -17.07
C SER A 75 0.04 -8.31 -15.84
N CYS A 76 1.32 -7.98 -16.05
CA CYS A 76 2.16 -7.35 -15.03
C CYS A 76 1.87 -5.85 -14.88
N GLU A 77 1.02 -5.28 -15.75
CA GLU A 77 0.61 -3.88 -15.66
C GLU A 77 -0.21 -3.65 -14.39
N LEU A 78 0.28 -2.74 -13.54
CA LEU A 78 -0.35 -2.37 -12.28
C LEU A 78 -1.61 -1.55 -12.56
N LYS A 79 -2.77 -2.12 -12.22
CA LYS A 79 -4.05 -1.41 -12.31
C LYS A 79 -4.35 -0.69 -11.00
N PRO A 80 -4.90 0.54 -11.05
CA PRO A 80 -5.32 1.25 -9.85
C PRO A 80 -6.25 0.40 -9.00
N ILE A 81 -6.05 0.43 -7.69
CA ILE A 81 -6.95 -0.20 -6.74
C ILE A 81 -8.14 0.73 -6.57
N PRO A 82 -9.38 0.25 -6.78
CA PRO A 82 -10.56 1.09 -6.66
C PRO A 82 -10.63 1.63 -5.23
N ALA A 83 -10.47 2.94 -5.08
CA ALA A 83 -10.61 3.63 -3.80
C ALA A 83 -11.99 3.33 -3.22
N SER A 84 -12.05 2.91 -1.96
CA SER A 84 -13.31 2.85 -1.24
C SER A 84 -13.68 4.24 -0.70
N ILE A 85 -14.96 4.45 -0.41
CA ILE A 85 -15.48 5.71 0.12
C ILE A 85 -14.76 6.10 1.42
N ASP A 86 -14.34 5.12 2.21
CA ASP A 86 -13.62 5.26 3.48
C ASP A 86 -12.15 5.70 3.31
N ASP A 87 -11.52 5.40 2.16
CA ASP A 87 -10.11 5.76 1.91
C ASP A 87 -9.96 7.25 1.48
N ARG A 88 -11.06 7.98 1.32
CA ARG A 88 -11.10 9.37 0.83
C ARG A 88 -10.91 10.43 1.92
N GLU A 89 -10.85 10.07 3.20
CA GLU A 89 -10.66 11.06 4.27
C GLU A 89 -9.21 11.54 4.45
N ILE A 90 -8.26 11.12 3.60
CA ILE A 90 -6.88 11.66 3.61
C ILE A 90 -6.38 11.92 2.18
N LEU A 91 -7.08 12.76 1.43
CA LEU A 91 -6.43 13.51 0.35
C LEU A 91 -6.53 14.99 0.74
N PRO A 92 -5.42 15.66 1.11
CA PRO A 92 -5.46 17.12 1.16
C PRO A 92 -5.86 17.62 -0.21
N GLU A 93 -6.76 18.60 -0.23
CA GLU A 93 -7.38 19.22 -1.39
C GLU A 93 -6.38 20.06 -2.23
N GLU A 94 -5.11 19.68 -2.26
CA GLU A 94 -3.97 20.42 -2.80
C GLU A 94 -3.51 19.91 -4.18
N LEU A 95 -4.41 19.26 -4.93
CA LEU A 95 -4.21 18.95 -6.36
C LEU A 95 -5.18 19.67 -7.29
N LYS A 96 -5.91 20.68 -6.80
CA LYS A 96 -6.51 21.70 -7.68
C LYS A 96 -5.39 22.62 -8.17
N ARG A 97 -4.63 22.17 -9.18
CA ARG A 97 -3.69 23.02 -9.92
C ARG A 97 -4.43 24.31 -10.35
N PRO A 98 -4.02 25.51 -9.92
CA PRO A 98 -4.59 26.72 -10.47
C PRO A 98 -4.17 26.84 -11.93
N GLY A 99 -5.16 27.04 -12.81
CA GLY A 99 -4.95 27.19 -14.25
C GLY A 99 -3.92 28.27 -14.54
N PHE A 100 -2.84 27.88 -15.23
CA PHE A 100 -1.91 28.83 -15.83
C PHE A 100 -2.65 29.58 -16.94
N LYS A 101 -3.10 30.80 -16.63
CA LYS A 101 -3.52 31.77 -17.64
C LYS A 101 -2.29 32.10 -18.48
N SER A 102 -2.33 31.71 -19.75
CA SER A 102 -1.44 32.22 -20.78
C SER A 102 -1.54 33.74 -20.80
N LEU A 103 -0.45 34.43 -20.47
CA LEU A 103 -0.30 35.86 -20.76
C LEU A 103 0.42 35.97 -22.10
N SER A 104 -0.33 36.35 -23.13
CA SER A 104 0.22 36.89 -24.36
C SER A 104 0.88 38.23 -24.04
N ILE A 105 2.18 38.35 -24.27
CA ILE A 105 2.84 39.65 -24.35
C ILE A 105 2.88 40.03 -25.83
N ALA A 106 2.14 41.07 -26.17
CA ALA A 106 2.33 41.79 -27.43
C ALA A 106 3.59 42.64 -27.34
N GLN A 107 4.40 42.61 -28.39
CA GLN A 107 5.36 43.66 -28.74
C GLN A 107 5.27 43.87 -30.25
#